data_AF-T2JYQ7-F1
#
_entry.id   AF-T2JYQ7-F1
#
_cell.length_a   1.000
_cell.length_b   1.000
_cell.length_c   1.000
_cell.angle_alpha   90.00
_cell.angle_beta   90.00
_cell.angle_gamma   90.00
#
_symmetry.space_group_name_H-M   'P 1'
#
loop_
_entity.id
_entity.type
_entity.pdbx_description
1 polymer ?
#
loop_
_entity_poly.entity_id
_entity_poly.type
_entity_poly.pdbx_seq_one_letter_code
_entity_poly.pdbx_strand_id
1 'polypeptide(L)'
;MKLPVTCKDYSGEFFEDLIYNMGNPYLDNYIEDCKSAGGILLLIDGKSNSNDANYAQGLANFFKGLDHLGDVSQKRRIAFTLSKCDLPGLWVNRNNPGEIIEKIENRFPKTMNQLKIWEDNESREVDYFVTSSFGLLGEKYPEPNTKIIERDKNGSYCIIRKPKLWRSFGLVSPIYWLCTGERHKSLDES
;
A
#
# COMPACT_ATOMS: atom_id res chain seq x y z
N MET A 1 5.35 25.04 -1.76
CA MET A 1 3.92 24.64 -1.74
C MET A 1 3.65 23.91 -0.44
N LYS A 2 2.54 24.17 0.25
CA LYS A 2 2.09 23.37 1.41
C LYS A 2 0.87 22.58 0.95
N LEU A 3 0.91 21.25 1.10
CA LEU A 3 -0.21 20.35 0.80
C LEU A 3 -0.89 20.00 2.13
N PRO A 4 -2.08 20.54 2.45
CA PRO A 4 -2.82 20.11 3.63
C PRO A 4 -3.33 18.69 3.39
N VAL A 5 -2.94 17.75 4.27
CA VAL A 5 -3.35 16.34 4.18
C VAL A 5 -3.95 15.92 5.51
N THR A 6 -5.13 15.31 5.46
CA THR A 6 -5.76 14.64 6.60
C THR A 6 -5.82 13.15 6.28
N CYS A 7 -5.28 12.33 7.18
CA CYS A 7 -5.27 10.87 7.03
C CYS A 7 -6.19 10.24 8.09
N LYS A 8 -6.88 9.17 7.70
CA LYS A 8 -7.60 8.28 8.59
C LYS A 8 -7.11 6.86 8.37
N ASP A 9 -6.71 6.20 9.44
CA ASP A 9 -6.16 4.84 9.42
C ASP A 9 -7.24 3.82 9.79
N TYR A 10 -7.14 2.62 9.21
CA TYR A 10 -8.06 1.51 9.45
C TYR A 10 -7.31 0.27 9.89
N SER A 11 -8.03 -0.65 10.53
CA SER A 11 -7.46 -1.91 11.04
C SER A 11 -6.71 -2.70 9.97
N GLY A 12 -5.64 -3.38 10.37
CA GLY A 12 -4.93 -4.33 9.51
C GLY A 12 -5.79 -5.51 9.03
N GLU A 13 -6.90 -5.77 9.73
CA GLU A 13 -7.88 -6.81 9.38
C GLU A 13 -8.86 -6.39 8.28
N PHE A 14 -8.71 -5.19 7.71
CA PHE A 14 -9.66 -4.61 6.75
C PHE A 14 -9.99 -5.54 5.57
N PHE A 15 -9.00 -6.23 5.00
CA PHE A 15 -9.24 -7.18 3.92
C PHE A 15 -9.98 -8.43 4.37
N GLU A 16 -9.74 -8.90 5.59
CA GLU A 16 -10.49 -10.03 6.15
C GLU A 16 -11.93 -9.61 6.44
N ASP A 17 -12.13 -8.41 6.98
CA ASP A 17 -13.45 -7.83 7.23
C ASP A 17 -14.26 -7.68 5.94
N LEU A 18 -13.63 -7.22 4.84
CA LEU A 18 -14.25 -7.13 3.52
C LEU A 18 -14.68 -8.49 2.96
N ILE A 19 -14.09 -9.61 3.41
CA ILE A 19 -14.44 -10.96 2.95
C ILE A 19 -15.50 -11.59 3.85
N TYR A 20 -15.30 -11.50 5.17
CA TYR A 20 -16.06 -12.30 6.14
C TYR A 20 -17.09 -11.49 6.94
N ASN A 21 -16.94 -10.16 7.01
CA ASN A 21 -17.75 -9.28 7.87
C ASN A 21 -18.53 -8.22 7.06
N MET A 22 -18.86 -8.51 5.79
CA MET A 22 -19.74 -7.66 4.99
C MET A 22 -21.11 -7.46 5.66
N GLY A 23 -21.59 -6.21 5.70
CA GLY A 23 -22.81 -5.82 6.43
C GLY A 23 -22.58 -5.48 7.91
N ASN A 24 -21.32 -5.48 8.38
CA ASN A 24 -20.96 -4.91 9.66
C ASN A 24 -21.03 -3.36 9.59
N PRO A 25 -21.80 -2.67 10.45
CA PRO A 25 -21.92 -1.22 10.42
C PRO A 25 -20.59 -0.45 10.56
N TYR A 26 -19.60 -1.03 11.26
CA TYR A 26 -18.27 -0.42 11.37
C TYR A 26 -17.51 -0.47 10.04
N LEU A 27 -17.61 -1.58 9.32
CA LEU A 27 -17.00 -1.74 7.99
C LEU A 27 -17.69 -0.82 6.98
N ASP A 28 -19.01 -0.69 7.04
CA ASP A 28 -19.76 0.22 6.17
C ASP A 28 -19.30 1.67 6.37
N ASN A 29 -19.10 2.11 7.63
CA ASN A 29 -18.54 3.43 7.91
C ASN A 29 -17.14 3.63 7.31
N TYR A 30 -16.28 2.60 7.34
CA TYR A 30 -14.94 2.68 6.74
C TYR A 30 -15.03 2.86 5.22
N ILE A 31 -15.96 2.15 4.57
CA ILE A 31 -16.20 2.26 3.13
C ILE A 31 -16.76 3.65 2.79
N GLU A 32 -17.71 4.17 3.57
CA GLU A 32 -18.26 5.52 3.37
C GLU A 32 -17.19 6.62 3.50
N ASP A 33 -16.33 6.53 4.50
CA ASP A 33 -15.19 7.44 4.61
C ASP A 33 -14.29 7.36 3.35
N CYS A 34 -13.99 6.15 2.86
CA CYS A 34 -13.19 5.95 1.65
C CYS A 34 -13.86 6.51 0.38
N LYS A 35 -15.20 6.51 0.30
CA LYS A 35 -15.93 7.12 -0.82
C LYS A 35 -15.70 8.62 -0.90
N SER A 36 -15.61 9.29 0.26
CA SER A 36 -15.39 10.73 0.39
C SER A 36 -13.91 11.15 0.31
N ALA A 37 -12.99 10.20 0.45
CA ALA A 37 -11.56 10.47 0.44
C ALA A 37 -11.07 10.97 -0.93
N GLY A 38 -10.14 11.93 -0.92
CA GLY A 38 -9.48 12.42 -2.14
C GLY A 38 -8.52 11.42 -2.79
N GLY A 39 -8.17 10.35 -2.07
CA GLY A 39 -7.29 9.29 -2.53
C GLY A 39 -7.14 8.21 -1.46
N ILE A 40 -6.78 6.99 -1.88
CA ILE A 40 -6.65 5.84 -0.99
C ILE A 40 -5.22 5.31 -1.04
N LEU A 41 -4.58 5.20 0.12
CA LEU A 41 -3.28 4.53 0.27
C LEU A 41 -3.51 3.09 0.72
N LEU A 42 -3.18 2.12 -0.13
CA LEU A 42 -3.25 0.70 0.23
C LEU A 42 -1.85 0.20 0.60
N LEU A 43 -1.66 -0.14 1.88
CA LEU A 43 -0.40 -0.69 2.38
C LEU A 43 -0.47 -2.22 2.44
N ILE A 44 0.30 -2.89 1.58
CA ILE A 44 0.35 -4.35 1.51
C ILE A 44 1.67 -4.86 2.08
N ASP A 45 1.63 -5.92 2.89
CA ASP A 45 2.87 -6.58 3.36
C ASP A 45 3.57 -7.28 2.19
N GLY A 46 4.78 -6.84 1.84
CA GLY A 46 5.52 -7.46 0.73
C GLY A 46 5.86 -8.94 0.91
N LYS A 47 5.77 -9.48 2.14
CA LYS A 47 6.00 -10.89 2.44
C LYS A 47 4.74 -11.75 2.46
N SER A 48 3.54 -11.17 2.38
CA SER A 48 2.29 -11.92 2.49
C SER A 48 1.77 -12.39 1.13
N ASN A 49 2.65 -12.79 0.21
CA ASN A 49 2.25 -13.26 -1.13
C ASN A 49 1.40 -14.55 -1.08
N SER A 50 1.45 -15.32 0.02
CA SER A 50 0.50 -16.41 0.27
C SER A 50 -0.95 -15.95 0.38
N ASN A 51 -1.18 -14.67 0.71
CA ASN A 51 -2.50 -14.07 0.91
C ASN A 51 -3.01 -13.36 -0.36
N ASP A 52 -2.34 -13.48 -1.50
CA ASP A 52 -2.74 -12.82 -2.76
C ASP A 52 -4.21 -13.08 -3.14
N ALA A 53 -4.71 -14.29 -2.91
CA ALA A 53 -6.12 -14.60 -3.14
C ALA A 53 -7.08 -13.81 -2.23
N ASN A 54 -6.71 -13.62 -0.96
CA ASN A 54 -7.51 -12.85 -0.01
C ASN A 54 -7.45 -11.36 -0.35
N TYR A 55 -6.27 -10.82 -0.67
CA TYR A 55 -6.15 -9.43 -1.12
C TYR A 55 -6.99 -9.18 -2.38
N ALA A 56 -6.93 -10.07 -3.38
CA ALA A 56 -7.75 -9.96 -4.58
C ALA A 56 -9.26 -9.99 -4.25
N GLN A 57 -9.71 -10.93 -3.43
CA GLN A 57 -11.13 -11.03 -3.07
C GLN A 57 -11.61 -9.81 -2.27
N GLY A 58 -10.80 -9.35 -1.31
CA GLY A 58 -11.10 -8.16 -0.53
C GLY A 58 -11.12 -6.89 -1.39
N LEU A 59 -10.19 -6.72 -2.34
CA LEU A 59 -10.23 -5.63 -3.32
C LEU A 59 -11.50 -5.67 -4.17
N ALA A 60 -11.90 -6.86 -4.65
CA ALA A 60 -13.13 -6.99 -5.43
C ALA A 60 -14.37 -6.54 -4.63
N ASN A 61 -14.42 -6.87 -3.33
CA ASN A 61 -15.50 -6.44 -2.45
C ASN A 61 -15.41 -4.94 -2.13
N PHE A 62 -14.20 -4.43 -1.90
CA PHE A 62 -13.95 -3.02 -1.65
C PHE A 62 -14.38 -2.14 -2.82
N PHE A 63 -13.99 -2.51 -4.05
CA PHE A 63 -14.34 -1.77 -5.26
C PHE A 63 -15.84 -1.78 -5.52
N LYS A 64 -16.53 -2.90 -5.28
CA LYS A 64 -18.00 -2.92 -5.28
C LYS A 64 -18.58 -1.95 -4.26
N GLY A 65 -18.02 -1.90 -3.06
CA GLY A 65 -18.42 -0.96 -2.01
C GLY A 65 -18.22 0.49 -2.43
N LEU A 66 -17.08 0.84 -3.02
CA LEU A 66 -16.77 2.18 -3.52
C LEU A 66 -17.70 2.63 -4.64
N ASP A 67 -18.05 1.72 -5.55
CA ASP A 67 -18.89 2.00 -6.71
C ASP A 67 -20.36 2.17 -6.37
N HIS A 68 -20.83 1.63 -5.24
CA HIS A 68 -22.26 1.46 -5.05
C HIS A 68 -23.08 2.74 -4.87
N LEU A 69 -22.47 3.93 -4.71
CA LEU A 69 -23.19 5.17 -4.40
C LEU A 69 -22.51 6.46 -4.91
N GLY A 70 -21.53 6.38 -5.82
CA GLY A 70 -20.68 7.51 -6.20
C GLY A 70 -20.94 8.06 -7.61
N ASP A 71 -20.80 9.38 -7.77
CA ASP A 71 -20.76 10.05 -9.06
C ASP A 71 -19.56 9.53 -9.87
N VAL A 72 -19.82 8.84 -10.99
CA VAL A 72 -18.81 8.21 -11.86
C VAL A 72 -17.81 9.25 -12.41
N SER A 73 -18.13 10.55 -12.31
CA SER A 73 -17.25 11.64 -12.74
C SER A 73 -16.13 11.98 -11.76
N GLN A 74 -16.15 11.51 -10.51
CA GLN A 74 -15.10 11.85 -9.55
C GLN A 74 -13.85 11.01 -9.83
N LYS A 75 -12.73 11.69 -10.14
CA LYS A 75 -11.43 11.03 -10.26
C LYS A 75 -11.05 10.33 -8.95
N ARG A 76 -10.74 9.04 -9.01
CA ARG A 76 -10.32 8.23 -7.85
C ARG A 76 -8.91 7.69 -8.06
N ARG A 77 -8.03 7.97 -7.09
CA ARG A 77 -6.65 7.50 -7.09
C ARG A 77 -6.41 6.50 -5.98
N ILE A 78 -5.73 5.40 -6.32
CA ILE A 78 -5.28 4.39 -5.37
C ILE A 78 -3.77 4.25 -5.47
N ALA A 79 -3.06 4.55 -4.39
CA ALA A 79 -1.63 4.30 -4.28
C ALA A 79 -1.43 2.91 -3.68
N PHE A 80 -1.17 1.92 -4.53
CA PHE A 80 -0.84 0.57 -4.09
C PHE A 80 0.62 0.53 -3.65
N THR A 81 0.84 0.36 -2.34
CA THR A 81 2.16 0.54 -1.74
C THR A 81 2.62 -0.74 -1.04
N LEU A 82 3.70 -1.33 -1.56
CA LEU A 82 4.32 -2.51 -0.97
C LEU A 82 5.20 -2.11 0.23
N SER A 83 4.89 -2.65 1.41
CA SER A 83 5.62 -2.40 2.65
C SER A 83 6.68 -3.47 2.94
N LYS A 84 7.52 -3.20 3.96
CA LYS A 84 8.65 -4.05 4.37
C LYS A 84 9.71 -4.21 3.29
N CYS A 85 9.82 -3.23 2.40
CA CYS A 85 10.77 -3.27 1.30
C CYS A 85 12.23 -3.10 1.74
N ASP A 86 12.51 -2.88 3.03
CA ASP A 86 13.85 -3.03 3.63
C ASP A 86 14.36 -4.47 3.63
N LEU A 87 13.48 -5.47 3.51
CA LEU A 87 13.87 -6.87 3.63
C LEU A 87 14.56 -7.41 2.36
N PRO A 88 15.54 -8.33 2.51
CA PRO A 88 16.16 -9.01 1.37
C PRO A 88 15.12 -9.67 0.47
N GLY A 89 15.31 -9.57 -0.85
CA GLY A 89 14.36 -10.06 -1.86
C GLY A 89 13.16 -9.12 -2.14
N LEU A 90 12.86 -8.20 -1.22
CA LEU A 90 11.95 -7.07 -1.46
C LEU A 90 12.70 -5.79 -1.87
N TRP A 91 14.00 -5.75 -1.63
CA TRP A 91 14.81 -4.53 -1.73
C TRP A 91 15.42 -4.16 -3.11
N VAL A 92 15.23 -4.94 -4.18
CA VAL A 92 15.90 -4.63 -5.46
C VAL A 92 15.10 -3.61 -6.29
N ASN A 93 15.76 -2.52 -6.71
CA ASN A 93 15.33 -1.49 -7.69
C ASN A 93 14.10 -0.63 -7.34
N ARG A 94 14.05 -0.18 -6.08
CA ARG A 94 12.99 0.68 -5.51
C ARG A 94 12.73 2.03 -6.22
N ASN A 95 13.66 2.48 -7.06
CA ASN A 95 13.55 3.78 -7.76
C ASN A 95 13.01 3.62 -9.19
N ASN A 96 12.76 2.38 -9.66
CA ASN A 96 12.26 2.11 -11.01
C ASN A 96 10.80 1.65 -10.95
N PRO A 97 9.83 2.50 -11.35
CA PRO A 97 8.41 2.14 -11.34
C PRO A 97 8.07 0.86 -12.13
N GLY A 98 8.71 0.65 -13.28
CA GLY A 98 8.45 -0.54 -14.10
C GLY A 98 8.84 -1.84 -13.38
N GLU A 99 9.94 -1.82 -12.64
CA GLU A 99 10.40 -2.98 -11.88
C GLU A 99 9.58 -3.19 -10.60
N ILE A 100 9.07 -2.12 -9.99
CA ILE A 100 8.10 -2.22 -8.89
C ILE A 100 6.84 -2.94 -9.38
N ILE A 101 6.31 -2.54 -10.53
CA ILE A 101 5.13 -3.14 -11.15
C ILE A 101 5.38 -4.63 -11.44
N GLU A 102 6.48 -4.96 -12.12
CA GLU A 102 6.84 -6.36 -12.42
C GLU A 102 6.94 -7.20 -11.14
N LYS A 103 7.53 -6.63 -10.08
CA LYS A 103 7.65 -7.31 -8.79
C LYS A 103 6.31 -7.57 -8.12
N ILE A 104 5.39 -6.60 -8.18
CA ILE A 104 4.04 -6.74 -7.66
C ILE A 104 3.28 -7.78 -8.48
N GLU A 105 3.37 -7.74 -9.81
CA GLU A 105 2.77 -8.74 -10.71
C GLU A 105 3.24 -10.16 -10.37
N ASN A 106 4.54 -10.33 -10.17
CA ASN A 106 5.12 -11.65 -9.86
C ASN A 106 4.73 -12.17 -8.47
N ARG A 107 4.53 -11.28 -7.49
CA ARG A 107 4.22 -11.67 -6.11
C ARG A 107 2.72 -11.75 -5.83
N PHE A 108 1.94 -10.88 -6.44
CA PHE A 108 0.51 -10.69 -6.20
C PHE A 108 -0.28 -10.65 -7.51
N PRO A 109 -0.20 -11.69 -8.37
CA PRO A 109 -0.80 -11.67 -9.69
C PRO A 109 -2.33 -11.50 -9.65
N LYS A 110 -3.01 -12.10 -8.65
CA LYS A 110 -4.48 -11.98 -8.54
C LYS A 110 -4.89 -10.58 -8.08
N THR A 111 -4.15 -10.02 -7.12
CA THR A 111 -4.37 -8.65 -6.62
C THR A 111 -4.15 -7.65 -7.75
N MET A 112 -3.07 -7.81 -8.52
CA MET A 112 -2.77 -6.97 -9.67
C MET A 112 -3.89 -7.03 -10.72
N ASN A 113 -4.44 -8.22 -10.99
CA ASN A 113 -5.56 -8.34 -11.91
C ASN A 113 -6.79 -7.54 -11.46
N GLN A 114 -7.08 -7.47 -10.15
CA GLN A 114 -8.19 -6.65 -9.64
C GLN A 114 -7.92 -5.15 -9.78
N LEU A 115 -6.68 -4.71 -9.59
CA LEU A 115 -6.28 -3.31 -9.80
C LEU A 115 -6.44 -2.92 -11.28
N LYS A 116 -6.04 -3.80 -12.22
CA LYS A 116 -6.23 -3.57 -13.65
C LYS A 116 -7.71 -3.45 -14.03
N ILE A 117 -8.56 -4.35 -13.52
CA ILE A 117 -10.02 -4.26 -13.71
C ILE A 117 -10.58 -2.95 -13.14
N TRP A 118 -10.03 -2.46 -12.03
CA TRP A 118 -10.42 -1.17 -11.47
C TRP A 118 -10.02 0.00 -12.38
N GLU A 119 -8.82 -0.01 -12.96
CA GLU A 119 -8.32 1.01 -13.89
C GLU A 119 -8.98 1.02 -15.28
N ASP A 120 -9.75 -0.01 -15.65
CA ASP A 120 -10.48 -0.05 -16.93
C ASP A 120 -11.53 1.09 -17.08
N ASN A 121 -11.81 1.85 -16.02
CA ASN A 121 -12.62 3.06 -16.05
C ASN A 121 -11.73 4.31 -16.07
N GLU A 122 -11.96 5.20 -17.04
CA GLU A 122 -11.17 6.42 -17.29
C GLU A 122 -11.08 7.41 -16.11
N SER A 123 -11.98 7.32 -15.13
CA SER A 123 -11.97 8.14 -13.91
C SER A 123 -11.10 7.56 -12.79
N ARG A 124 -10.48 6.40 -13.00
CA ARG A 124 -9.78 5.64 -11.96
C ARG A 124 -8.32 5.47 -12.33
N GLU A 125 -7.44 5.78 -11.39
CA GLU A 125 -6.00 5.71 -11.57
C GLU A 125 -5.40 4.89 -10.41
N VAL A 126 -4.53 3.93 -10.71
CA VAL A 126 -3.71 3.22 -9.72
C VAL A 126 -2.25 3.51 -10.01
N ASP A 127 -1.47 3.67 -8.95
CA ASP A 127 -0.02 3.76 -9.10
C ASP A 127 0.70 3.02 -7.97
N TYR A 128 1.92 2.59 -8.25
CA TYR A 128 2.61 1.53 -7.52
C TYR A 128 3.85 2.05 -6.81
N PHE A 129 3.90 1.85 -5.50
CA PHE A 129 4.96 2.40 -4.65
C PHE A 129 5.53 1.32 -3.73
N VAL A 130 6.65 1.65 -3.11
CA VAL A 130 7.30 0.81 -2.11
C VAL A 130 7.65 1.66 -0.90
N THR A 131 7.56 1.08 0.29
CA THR A 131 7.89 1.77 1.54
C THR A 131 8.56 0.83 2.54
N SER A 132 9.31 1.43 3.46
CA SER A 132 9.73 0.78 4.69
C SER A 132 9.60 1.74 5.86
N SER A 133 8.94 1.28 6.91
CA SER A 133 8.89 1.96 8.20
C SER A 133 10.17 1.76 9.03
N PHE A 134 10.95 0.72 8.77
CA PHE A 134 12.17 0.41 9.53
C PHE A 134 13.41 1.01 8.86
N GLY A 135 13.42 1.07 7.53
CA GLY A 135 14.56 1.56 6.77
C GLY A 135 15.73 0.60 6.77
N LEU A 136 16.87 1.11 6.32
CA LEU A 136 18.08 0.32 6.10
C LEU A 136 19.30 0.94 6.78
N LEU A 137 20.31 0.10 6.93
CA LEU A 137 21.63 0.44 7.44
C LEU A 137 22.68 0.13 6.38
N GLY A 138 23.63 1.05 6.21
CA GLY A 138 24.70 0.93 5.23
C GLY A 138 24.28 1.35 3.81
N GLU A 139 25.22 1.95 3.08
CA GLU A 139 25.00 2.42 1.70
C GLU A 139 25.44 1.38 0.67
N LYS A 140 26.63 0.79 0.86
CA LYS A 140 27.22 -0.19 -0.07
C LYS A 140 26.62 -1.59 0.05
N TYR A 141 26.27 -1.99 1.28
CA TYR A 141 25.66 -3.27 1.61
C TYR A 141 24.46 -3.02 2.52
N PRO A 142 23.32 -2.59 1.95
CA PRO A 142 22.14 -2.23 2.72
C PRO A 142 21.58 -3.45 3.44
N GLU A 143 21.39 -3.31 4.75
CA GLU A 143 20.74 -4.30 5.61
C GLU A 143 19.49 -3.71 6.27
N PRO A 144 18.44 -4.51 6.54
CA PRO A 144 17.30 -4.08 7.34
C PRO A 144 17.73 -3.42 8.65
N ASN A 145 17.16 -2.27 8.98
CA ASN A 145 17.29 -1.69 10.33
C ASN A 145 16.33 -2.36 11.32
N THR A 146 16.24 -3.68 11.24
CA THR A 146 15.22 -4.49 11.89
C THR A 146 15.88 -5.50 12.83
N LYS A 147 15.40 -5.59 14.07
CA LYS A 147 15.74 -6.63 15.02
C LYS A 147 14.48 -7.41 15.35
N ILE A 148 14.48 -8.71 15.03
CA ILE A 148 13.40 -9.63 15.42
C ILE A 148 13.55 -9.91 16.91
N ILE A 149 12.48 -9.69 17.66
CA ILE A 149 12.40 -9.97 19.09
C ILE A 149 11.69 -11.31 19.31
N GLU A 150 10.61 -11.54 18.56
CA GLU A 150 9.84 -12.78 18.63
C GLU A 150 9.31 -13.14 17.24
N ARG A 151 9.14 -14.44 17.01
CA ARG A 151 8.49 -14.96 15.81
C ARG A 151 7.55 -16.09 16.23
N ASP A 152 6.29 -15.94 15.87
CA ASP A 152 5.26 -16.94 16.10
C ASP A 152 4.57 -17.29 14.77
N LYS A 153 3.48 -18.05 14.86
CA LYS A 153 2.64 -18.41 13.72
C LYS A 153 1.87 -17.23 13.12
N ASN A 154 1.68 -16.14 13.88
CA ASN A 154 0.89 -14.97 13.49
C ASN A 154 1.77 -13.86 12.90
N GLY A 155 3.09 -13.92 13.08
CA GLY A 155 4.00 -12.95 12.49
C GLY A 155 5.36 -12.87 13.18
N SER A 156 5.99 -11.70 13.05
CA SER A 156 7.24 -11.40 13.72
C SER A 156 7.10 -10.07 14.43
N TYR A 157 7.38 -10.07 15.73
CA TYR A 157 7.50 -8.86 16.52
C TYR A 157 8.92 -8.32 16.35
N CYS A 158 9.01 -7.09 15.82
CA CYS A 158 10.27 -6.49 15.40
C CYS A 158 10.42 -5.09 15.99
N ILE A 159 11.66 -4.68 16.27
CA ILE A 159 12.01 -3.32 16.67
C ILE A 159 13.10 -2.74 15.76
N ILE A 160 13.25 -1.42 15.76
CA ILE A 160 14.33 -0.74 15.04
C ILE A 160 15.68 -1.10 15.69
N ARG A 161 16.60 -1.68 14.90
CA ARG A 161 17.92 -2.18 15.37
C ARG A 161 18.84 -1.04 15.85
N LYS A 162 18.86 0.08 15.13
CA LYS A 162 19.65 1.29 15.39
C LYS A 162 18.77 2.54 15.25
N PRO A 163 18.06 2.97 16.33
CA PRO A 163 17.16 4.12 16.27
C PRO A 163 17.82 5.44 15.85
N LYS A 164 19.09 5.65 16.24
CA LYS A 164 19.85 6.86 15.87
C LYS A 164 20.18 6.94 14.37
N LEU A 165 20.07 5.82 13.65
CA LEU A 165 20.30 5.71 12.21
C LEU A 165 18.98 5.38 11.48
N TRP A 166 17.84 5.60 12.15
CA TRP A 166 16.54 5.31 11.56
C TRP A 166 16.26 6.22 10.38
N ARG A 167 15.96 5.60 9.24
CA ARG A 167 15.63 6.28 7.99
C ARG A 167 14.58 5.47 7.25
N SER A 168 13.32 5.68 7.59
CA SER A 168 12.19 5.21 6.77
C SER A 168 12.22 5.85 5.39
N PHE A 169 11.59 5.23 4.40
CA PHE A 169 11.56 5.74 3.02
C PHE A 169 10.22 5.43 2.33
N GLY A 170 9.96 6.14 1.24
CA GLY A 170 8.91 5.78 0.26
C GLY A 170 7.45 6.03 0.68
N LEU A 171 7.19 6.64 1.85
CA LEU A 171 5.83 7.01 2.25
C LEU A 171 5.37 8.36 1.67
N VAL A 172 6.30 9.27 1.41
CA VAL A 172 5.97 10.63 0.94
C VAL A 172 5.51 10.63 -0.51
N SER A 173 6.16 9.85 -1.37
CA SER A 173 5.83 9.75 -2.80
C SER A 173 4.36 9.36 -3.08
N PRO A 174 3.80 8.27 -2.49
CA PRO A 174 2.41 7.92 -2.74
C PRO A 174 1.43 8.99 -2.25
N ILE A 175 1.70 9.64 -1.12
CA ILE A 175 0.84 10.73 -0.61
C ILE A 175 0.88 11.93 -1.57
N TYR A 176 2.07 12.31 -2.04
CA TYR A 176 2.22 13.39 -3.01
C TYR A 176 1.45 13.09 -4.31
N TRP A 177 1.57 11.86 -4.82
CA TRP A 177 0.87 11.43 -6.02
C TRP A 177 -0.65 11.41 -5.83
N LEU A 178 -1.15 10.92 -4.69
CA LEU A 178 -2.59 10.97 -4.38
C LEU A 178 -3.12 12.41 -4.44
N CYS A 179 -2.38 13.36 -3.88
CA CYS A 179 -2.78 14.77 -3.83
C CYS A 179 -2.67 15.49 -5.19
N THR A 180 -1.67 15.17 -6.01
CA THR A 180 -1.31 15.97 -7.19
C THR A 180 -1.58 15.26 -8.52
N GLY A 181 -1.58 13.93 -8.52
CA GLY A 181 -1.55 13.10 -9.73
C GLY A 181 -0.18 13.04 -10.41
N GLU A 182 0.84 13.67 -9.83
CA GLU A 182 2.17 13.76 -10.43
C GLU A 182 3.20 12.96 -9.62
N ARG A 183 4.11 12.28 -10.31
CA ARG A 183 5.28 11.66 -9.69
C ARG A 183 6.44 12.64 -9.63
N HIS A 184 6.99 12.83 -8.44
CA HIS A 184 8.19 13.63 -8.24
C HIS A 184 9.39 12.72 -7.98
N LYS A 185 10.34 12.64 -8.93
CA LYS A 185 11.48 11.69 -8.88
C LYS A 185 12.25 11.71 -7.56
N SER A 186 12.51 12.88 -6.99
CA SER A 186 13.26 12.97 -5.73
C SER A 186 12.52 12.38 -4.52
N LEU A 187 11.20 12.20 -4.59
CA LEU A 187 10.39 11.58 -3.54
C LEU A 187 10.39 10.05 -3.66
N ASP A 188 10.61 9.51 -4.85
CA ASP A 188 10.81 8.07 -5.06
C ASP A 188 12.19 7.63 -4.52
N GLU A 189 13.16 8.54 -4.48
CA GLU A 189 14.52 8.29 -3.99
C GLU A 189 14.69 8.47 -2.47
N SER A 190 13.74 9.18 -1.82
CA SER A 190 13.83 9.65 -0.42
C SER A 190 13.54 8.59 0.64
#